data_AF-A0A519LV13-F1
#
_entry.id   AF-A0A519LV13-F1
#
_cell.length_a   1.000
_cell.length_b   1.000
_cell.length_c   1.000
_cell.angle_alpha   90.00
_cell.angle_beta   90.00
_cell.angle_gamma   90.00
#
_symmetry.space_group_name_H-M   'P 1'
#
loop_
_entity.id
_entity.type
_entity.pdbx_description
1 polymer ?
#
loop_
_entity_poly.entity_id
_entity_poly.type
_entity_poly.pdbx_seq_one_letter_code
_entity_poly.pdbx_strand_id
1 'polypeptide(L)'
;RLYPGNVVVVAEDAAVARHERLSASGGTRYDWQHYIPLIQRKPGALRNGAPFADMPEALQQLRRGLLRQAGGDRVMAQVLAIVPTTGLDAVIVAVELALETGPPSGRVSVEHVVNVLGRLTAPATPQSAETALQIVTPPLANTARYDSLRGQEVDHA
;
A
#
# COMPACT_ATOMS: atom_id res chain seq x y z
N ARG A 1 11.47 42.22 6.56
CA ARG A 1 10.94 41.90 5.21
C ARG A 1 10.26 40.55 5.31
N LEU A 2 8.95 40.47 5.07
CA LEU A 2 8.19 39.21 5.10
C LEU A 2 8.43 38.48 3.78
N TYR A 3 8.96 37.27 3.84
CA TYR A 3 9.07 36.40 2.67
C TYR A 3 7.98 35.33 2.76
N PRO A 4 7.20 35.10 1.70
CA PRO A 4 6.19 34.05 1.70
C PRO A 4 6.87 32.69 1.80
N GLY A 5 6.56 31.93 2.86
CA GLY A 5 7.13 30.59 3.11
C GLY A 5 6.46 29.47 2.32
N ASN A 6 5.28 29.72 1.73
CA ASN A 6 4.52 28.70 1.02
C ASN A 6 3.91 29.23 -0.28
N VAL A 7 3.72 28.33 -1.24
CA VAL A 7 2.93 28.50 -2.46
C VAL A 7 1.63 27.72 -2.28
N VAL A 8 0.50 28.36 -2.50
CA VAL A 8 -0.83 27.72 -2.43
C VAL A 8 -1.43 27.72 -3.84
N VAL A 9 -1.90 26.55 -4.28
CA VAL A 9 -2.63 26.40 -5.54
C VAL A 9 -4.11 26.40 -5.21
N VAL A 10 -4.87 27.27 -5.88
CA VAL A 10 -6.32 27.45 -5.70
C VAL A 10 -7.03 27.07 -6.99
N ALA A 11 -8.08 26.26 -6.89
CA ALA A 11 -9.01 25.96 -7.97
C ALA A 11 -10.43 26.11 -7.44
N GLU A 12 -11.31 26.78 -8.18
CA GLU A 12 -12.71 27.00 -7.79
C GLU A 12 -12.84 27.58 -6.37
N ASP A 13 -12.02 28.59 -6.06
CA ASP A 13 -11.94 29.26 -4.74
C ASP A 13 -11.56 28.36 -3.55
N ALA A 14 -11.17 27.10 -3.80
CA ALA A 14 -10.66 26.17 -2.79
C ALA A 14 -9.15 25.95 -2.94
N ALA A 15 -8.43 25.96 -1.81
CA ALA A 15 -7.02 25.59 -1.79
C ALA A 15 -6.88 24.07 -2.03
N VAL A 16 -6.31 23.70 -3.18
CA VAL A 16 -6.15 22.30 -3.60
C VAL A 16 -4.75 21.75 -3.32
N ALA A 17 -3.76 22.62 -3.09
CA ALA A 17 -2.42 22.21 -2.68
C ALA A 17 -1.69 23.35 -1.94
N ARG A 18 -0.80 22.97 -1.02
CA ARG A 18 0.14 23.88 -0.35
C ARG A 18 1.54 23.29 -0.38
N HIS A 19 2.51 24.07 -0.80
CA HIS A 19 3.91 23.68 -0.89
C HIS A 19 4.81 24.68 -0.21
N GLU A 20 5.86 24.19 0.46
CA GLU A 20 6.92 25.05 0.95
C GLU A 20 7.66 25.71 -0.22
N ARG A 21 7.95 27.01 -0.10
CA ARG A 21 8.64 27.77 -1.15
C ARG A 21 10.13 27.48 -1.14
N LEU A 22 10.66 27.03 -2.27
CA LEU A 22 12.11 26.97 -2.49
C LEU A 22 12.66 28.38 -2.76
N SER A 23 13.68 28.77 -2.00
CA SER A 23 14.31 30.10 -2.13
C SER A 23 15.50 30.12 -3.10
N ALA A 24 16.08 28.94 -3.38
CA ALA A 24 17.16 28.77 -4.34
C ALA A 24 16.63 28.71 -5.79
N SER A 25 17.42 29.18 -6.75
CA SER A 25 17.10 29.08 -8.17
C SER A 25 17.27 27.65 -8.68
N GLY A 26 16.39 27.20 -9.58
CA GLY A 26 16.48 25.89 -10.24
C GLY A 26 16.10 24.68 -9.37
N GLY A 27 15.57 24.89 -8.16
CA GLY A 27 15.11 23.81 -7.28
C GLY A 27 13.76 23.24 -7.71
N THR A 28 13.62 21.92 -7.59
CA THR A 28 12.34 21.20 -7.79
C THR A 28 12.03 20.40 -6.54
N ARG A 29 10.81 20.53 -6.02
CA ARG A 29 10.30 19.70 -4.93
C ARG A 29 9.04 19.01 -5.40
N TYR A 30 8.99 17.70 -5.20
CA TYR A 30 7.81 16.91 -5.48
C TYR A 30 7.04 16.67 -4.19
N ASP A 31 5.72 16.63 -4.30
CA ASP A 31 4.87 15.94 -3.33
C ASP A 31 4.29 14.73 -4.06
N TRP A 32 4.71 13.53 -3.66
CA TRP A 32 4.28 12.29 -4.30
C TRP A 32 2.78 12.05 -4.15
N GLN A 33 2.12 12.62 -3.12
CA GLN A 33 0.70 12.43 -2.88
C GLN A 33 -0.15 13.02 -4.02
N HIS A 34 0.32 14.11 -4.63
CA HIS A 34 -0.35 14.73 -5.79
C HIS A 34 -0.35 13.84 -7.05
N TYR A 35 0.53 12.84 -7.09
CA TYR A 35 0.61 11.91 -8.21
C TYR A 35 -0.18 10.62 -7.99
N ILE A 36 -0.81 10.43 -6.82
CA ILE A 36 -1.64 9.24 -6.54
C ILE A 36 -2.73 9.03 -7.59
N PRO A 37 -3.53 10.05 -8.02
CA PRO A 37 -4.55 9.85 -9.05
C PRO A 37 -3.96 9.43 -10.41
N LEU A 38 -2.75 9.89 -10.73
CA LEU A 38 -2.03 9.48 -11.95
C LEU A 38 -1.63 8.01 -11.86
N ILE A 39 -1.11 7.58 -10.72
CA ILE A 39 -0.64 6.20 -10.51
C ILE A 39 -1.79 5.20 -10.52
N GLN A 40 -2.97 5.56 -10.01
CA GLN A 40 -4.17 4.72 -10.12
C GLN A 40 -4.51 4.39 -11.58
N ARG A 41 -4.34 5.36 -12.49
CA ARG A 41 -4.60 5.19 -13.93
C ARG A 41 -3.44 4.57 -14.69
N LYS A 42 -2.20 4.87 -14.27
CA LYS A 42 -0.96 4.39 -14.90
C LYS A 42 0.02 3.83 -13.85
N PRO A 43 -0.24 2.63 -13.31
CA PRO A 43 0.57 2.03 -12.23
C PRO A 43 2.05 1.91 -12.58
N GLY A 44 2.38 1.64 -13.85
CA GLY A 44 3.76 1.50 -14.32
C GLY A 44 4.63 2.75 -14.13
N ALA A 45 4.04 3.93 -13.94
CA ALA A 45 4.79 5.15 -13.63
C ALA A 45 5.51 5.11 -12.26
N LEU A 46 5.14 4.16 -11.38
CA LEU A 46 5.84 3.90 -10.12
C LEU A 46 7.26 3.33 -10.32
N ARG A 47 7.64 2.83 -11.49
CA ARG A 47 8.98 2.25 -11.68
C ARG A 47 10.05 3.34 -11.67
N ASN A 48 9.83 4.42 -12.41
CA ASN A 48 10.81 5.47 -12.66
C ASN A 48 10.30 6.89 -12.32
N GLY A 49 9.23 7.01 -11.55
CA GLY A 49 8.69 8.31 -11.18
C GLY A 49 9.55 9.00 -10.11
N ALA A 50 10.19 10.10 -10.51
CA ALA A 50 10.97 10.97 -9.61
C ALA A 50 10.21 11.40 -8.34
N PRO A 51 8.90 11.75 -8.39
CA PRO A 51 8.15 12.11 -7.19
C PRO A 51 8.19 11.04 -6.09
N PHE A 52 8.20 9.76 -6.47
CA PHE A 52 8.13 8.65 -5.52
C PHE A 52 9.49 8.31 -4.89
N ALA A 53 10.55 9.05 -5.17
CA ALA A 53 11.85 8.87 -4.51
C ALA A 53 11.82 9.32 -3.04
N ASP A 54 10.99 10.30 -2.71
CA ASP A 54 10.93 10.92 -1.38
C ASP A 54 9.80 10.34 -0.50
N MET A 55 9.27 9.17 -0.84
CA MET A 55 8.28 8.49 0.01
C MET A 55 8.91 7.99 1.32
N PRO A 56 8.13 7.90 2.41
CA PRO A 56 8.55 7.25 3.66
C PRO A 56 9.18 5.87 3.45
N GLU A 57 10.16 5.52 4.29
CA GLU A 57 10.98 4.31 4.13
C GLU A 57 10.14 3.03 4.09
N ALA A 58 9.11 2.90 4.93
CA ALA A 58 8.20 1.76 4.90
C ALA A 58 7.53 1.56 3.52
N LEU A 59 7.07 2.65 2.89
CA LEU A 59 6.49 2.61 1.54
C LEU A 59 7.55 2.28 0.48
N GLN A 60 8.80 2.73 0.66
CA GLN A 60 9.90 2.37 -0.24
C GLN A 60 10.28 0.89 -0.14
N GLN A 61 10.27 0.32 1.07
CA GLN A 61 10.50 -1.10 1.28
C GLN A 61 9.41 -1.95 0.61
N LEU A 62 8.14 -1.58 0.83
CA LEU A 62 7.01 -2.23 0.17
C LEU A 62 7.10 -2.13 -1.35
N ARG A 63 7.38 -0.94 -1.89
CA ARG A 63 7.57 -0.72 -3.34
C ARG A 63 8.66 -1.61 -3.91
N ARG A 64 9.82 -1.70 -3.25
CA ARG A 64 10.93 -2.59 -3.67
C ARG A 64 10.51 -4.06 -3.66
N GLY A 65 9.74 -4.49 -2.67
CA GLY A 65 9.18 -5.84 -2.58
C GLY A 65 8.24 -6.15 -3.74
N LEU A 66 7.23 -5.30 -3.94
CA LEU A 66 6.14 -5.51 -4.89
C LEU A 66 6.58 -5.35 -6.35
N LEU A 67 7.41 -4.36 -6.69
CA LEU A 67 7.76 -4.08 -8.10
C LEU A 67 8.59 -5.18 -8.79
N ARG A 68 9.11 -6.15 -8.02
CA ARG A 68 9.77 -7.36 -8.53
C ARG A 68 8.77 -8.41 -9.01
N GLN A 69 7.50 -8.30 -8.64
CA GLN A 69 6.43 -9.23 -9.00
C GLN A 69 5.58 -8.66 -10.15
N ALA A 70 5.07 -9.55 -11.00
CA ALA A 70 4.11 -9.15 -12.03
C ALA A 70 2.84 -8.59 -11.37
N GLY A 71 2.41 -7.39 -11.77
CA GLY A 71 1.23 -6.71 -11.20
C GLY A 71 1.45 -6.03 -9.85
N GLY A 72 2.66 -6.05 -9.28
CA GLY A 72 2.94 -5.39 -8.01
C GLY A 72 2.85 -3.85 -8.05
N ASP A 73 2.97 -3.25 -9.23
CA ASP A 73 2.72 -1.83 -9.45
C ASP A 73 1.25 -1.45 -9.22
N ARG A 74 0.30 -2.28 -9.67
CA ARG A 74 -1.14 -2.08 -9.41
C ARG A 74 -1.47 -2.16 -7.93
N VAL A 75 -0.82 -3.07 -7.22
CA VAL A 75 -1.04 -3.26 -5.78
C VAL A 75 -0.45 -2.10 -5.01
N MET A 76 0.76 -1.67 -5.36
CA MET A 76 1.34 -0.46 -4.80
C MET A 76 0.46 0.77 -5.09
N ALA A 77 -0.12 0.88 -6.29
CA ALA A 77 -1.07 1.95 -6.62
C ALA A 77 -2.32 1.92 -5.72
N GLN A 78 -2.84 0.73 -5.40
CA GLN A 78 -3.97 0.56 -4.47
C GLN A 78 -3.59 0.95 -3.04
N VAL A 79 -2.39 0.60 -2.57
CA VAL A 79 -1.90 1.02 -1.24
C VAL A 79 -1.86 2.55 -1.17
N LEU A 80 -1.24 3.20 -2.15
CA LEU A 80 -1.11 4.65 -2.19
C LEU A 80 -2.48 5.35 -2.33
N ALA A 81 -3.45 4.72 -2.98
CA ALA A 81 -4.82 5.23 -3.13
C ALA A 81 -5.57 5.40 -1.80
N ILE A 82 -5.14 4.70 -0.74
CA ILE A 82 -5.79 4.73 0.59
C ILE A 82 -5.31 5.92 1.43
N VAL A 83 -4.15 6.49 1.10
CA VAL A 83 -3.52 7.59 1.85
C VAL A 83 -4.44 8.80 1.98
N PRO A 84 -5.12 9.29 0.93
CA PRO A 84 -5.98 10.48 1.05
C PRO A 84 -7.22 10.26 1.95
N THR A 85 -7.68 9.03 2.11
CA THR A 85 -8.89 8.72 2.90
C THR A 85 -8.57 8.33 4.34
N THR A 86 -7.46 7.62 4.57
CA THR A 86 -7.11 7.04 5.88
C THR A 86 -6.03 7.86 6.61
N GLY A 87 -5.31 8.71 5.88
CA GLY A 87 -4.16 9.45 6.39
C GLY A 87 -2.85 8.67 6.22
N LEU A 88 -1.75 9.42 6.05
CA LEU A 88 -0.43 8.85 5.78
C LEU A 88 0.09 7.98 6.92
N ASP A 89 0.01 8.46 8.17
CA ASP A 89 0.59 7.77 9.32
C ASP A 89 -0.06 6.40 9.55
N ALA A 90 -1.39 6.31 9.42
CA ALA A 90 -2.11 5.04 9.52
C ALA A 90 -1.69 4.05 8.44
N VAL A 91 -1.46 4.53 7.21
CA VAL A 91 -0.97 3.68 6.10
C VAL A 91 0.48 3.25 6.34
N ILE A 92 1.34 4.10 6.89
CA ILE A 92 2.71 3.72 7.24
C ILE A 92 2.70 2.59 8.27
N VAL A 93 1.98 2.75 9.39
CA VAL A 93 1.87 1.74 10.45
C VAL A 93 1.33 0.42 9.88
N ALA A 94 0.30 0.50 9.03
CA ALA A 94 -0.25 -0.66 8.35
C ALA A 94 0.77 -1.40 7.48
N VAL A 95 1.58 -0.67 6.73
CA VAL A 95 2.62 -1.24 5.87
C VAL A 95 3.75 -1.83 6.70
N GLU A 96 4.17 -1.18 7.78
CA GLU A 96 5.17 -1.72 8.71
C GLU A 96 4.71 -3.07 9.28
N LEU A 97 3.48 -3.14 9.81
CA LEU A 97 2.89 -4.39 10.29
C LEU A 97 2.82 -5.47 9.20
N ALA A 98 2.51 -5.08 7.96
CA ALA A 98 2.46 -6.01 6.83
C ALA A 98 3.86 -6.56 6.46
N LEU A 99 4.89 -5.71 6.54
CA LEU A 99 6.29 -6.08 6.29
C LEU A 99 6.83 -6.99 7.41
N GLU A 100 6.49 -6.72 8.67
CA GLU A 100 6.89 -7.54 9.83
C GLU A 100 6.24 -8.94 9.83
N THR A 101 4.96 -9.01 9.46
CA THR A 101 4.20 -10.28 9.42
C THR A 101 4.40 -11.07 8.11
N GLY A 102 5.31 -10.61 7.25
CA GLY A 102 5.62 -11.27 5.99
C GLY A 102 6.26 -12.66 6.18
N PRO A 103 6.23 -13.50 5.13
CA PRO A 103 6.84 -14.82 5.20
C PRO A 103 8.36 -14.73 5.50
N PRO A 104 8.97 -15.76 6.12
CA PRO A 104 10.38 -15.75 6.55
C PRO A 104 11.38 -15.54 5.40
N SER A 105 10.94 -15.69 4.15
CA SER A 105 11.69 -15.34 2.94
C SER A 105 11.83 -13.83 2.71
N GLY A 106 11.21 -12.97 3.53
CA GLY A 106 11.25 -11.50 3.42
C GLY A 106 10.55 -10.93 2.19
N ARG A 107 9.85 -11.78 1.42
CA ARG A 107 9.14 -11.42 0.20
C ARG A 107 7.69 -11.16 0.52
N VAL A 108 7.30 -9.89 0.55
CA VAL A 108 5.89 -9.51 0.63
C VAL A 108 5.21 -9.82 -0.71
N SER A 109 4.24 -10.74 -0.67
CA SER A 109 3.42 -11.04 -1.85
C SER A 109 2.30 -10.01 -2.01
N VAL A 110 1.85 -9.85 -3.24
CA VAL A 110 0.68 -9.04 -3.60
C VAL A 110 -0.53 -9.39 -2.73
N GLU A 111 -0.80 -10.68 -2.55
CA GLU A 111 -1.97 -11.20 -1.83
C GLU A 111 -1.90 -10.87 -0.34
N HIS A 112 -0.70 -10.91 0.27
CA HIS A 112 -0.52 -10.54 1.66
C HIS A 112 -0.86 -9.08 1.91
N VAL A 113 -0.38 -8.17 1.04
CA VAL A 113 -0.68 -6.73 1.14
C VAL A 113 -2.17 -6.48 0.96
N VAL A 114 -2.78 -7.08 -0.07
CA VAL A 114 -4.23 -6.95 -0.32
C VAL A 114 -5.03 -7.45 0.87
N ASN A 115 -4.66 -8.58 1.46
CA ASN A 115 -5.33 -9.12 2.64
C ASN A 115 -5.18 -8.22 3.87
N VAL A 116 -3.98 -7.69 4.13
CA VAL A 116 -3.76 -6.77 5.25
C VAL A 116 -4.56 -5.49 5.05
N LEU A 117 -4.49 -4.88 3.86
CA LEU A 117 -5.29 -3.70 3.51
C LEU A 117 -6.79 -3.95 3.65
N GLY A 118 -7.26 -5.11 3.18
CA GLY A 118 -8.66 -5.51 3.28
C GLY A 118 -9.10 -5.64 4.74
N ARG A 119 -8.27 -6.20 5.62
CA ARG A 119 -8.56 -6.27 7.07
C ARG A 119 -8.58 -4.90 7.74
N LEU A 120 -7.69 -3.99 7.33
CA LEU A 120 -7.60 -2.64 7.91
C LEU A 120 -8.72 -1.71 7.47
N THR A 121 -9.20 -1.88 6.24
CA THR A 121 -10.29 -1.08 5.66
C THR A 121 -11.66 -1.75 5.81
N ALA A 122 -11.71 -2.97 6.38
CA ALA A 122 -12.96 -3.68 6.59
C ALA A 122 -13.88 -2.91 7.54
N PRO A 123 -15.20 -2.93 7.29
CA PRO A 123 -16.16 -2.43 8.26
C PRO A 123 -16.05 -3.23 9.56
N ALA A 124 -16.52 -2.63 10.66
CA ALA A 124 -16.52 -3.26 11.97
C ALA A 124 -17.12 -4.68 11.89
N THR A 125 -16.44 -5.63 12.53
CA THR A 125 -16.86 -7.03 12.51
C THR A 125 -18.29 -7.12 13.07
N PRO A 126 -19.22 -7.79 12.37
CA PRO A 126 -20.57 -7.99 12.90
C PRO A 126 -20.49 -8.73 14.23
N GLN A 127 -21.45 -8.46 15.12
CA GLN A 127 -21.55 -9.19 16.38
C GLN A 127 -21.66 -10.68 16.10
N SER A 128 -20.89 -11.48 16.84
CA SER A 128 -21.01 -12.93 16.79
C SER A 128 -22.42 -13.34 17.20
N ALA A 129 -23.01 -14.29 16.47
CA ALA A 129 -24.31 -14.83 16.82
C ALA A 129 -24.23 -15.53 18.18
N GLU A 130 -25.15 -15.19 19.08
CA GLU A 130 -25.32 -15.94 20.33
C GLU A 130 -25.82 -17.34 20.00
N THR A 131 -24.99 -18.36 20.27
CA THR A 131 -25.33 -19.76 19.99
C THR A 131 -24.78 -20.67 21.07
N ALA A 132 -25.55 -21.70 21.43
CA ALA A 132 -25.14 -22.76 22.33
C ALA A 132 -24.38 -23.90 21.61
N LEU A 133 -24.27 -23.83 20.28
CA LEU A 133 -23.58 -24.84 19.48
C LEU A 133 -22.08 -24.80 19.75
N GLN A 134 -21.53 -25.93 20.17
CA GLN A 134 -20.08 -26.08 20.37
C GLN A 134 -19.44 -26.78 19.18
N ILE A 135 -18.28 -26.28 18.77
CA ILE A 135 -17.48 -26.87 17.70
C ILE A 135 -16.83 -28.15 18.23
N VAL A 136 -17.24 -29.30 17.70
CA VAL A 136 -16.66 -30.61 18.05
C VAL A 136 -15.25 -30.79 17.48
N THR A 137 -15.00 -30.24 16.29
CA THR A 137 -13.70 -30.32 15.61
C THR A 137 -13.22 -28.93 15.24
N PRO A 138 -12.19 -28.39 15.91
CA PRO A 138 -11.71 -27.04 15.64
C PRO A 138 -11.09 -26.96 14.23
N PRO A 139 -11.32 -25.85 13.49
CA PRO A 139 -10.68 -25.66 12.21
C PRO A 139 -9.17 -25.51 12.40
N LEU A 140 -8.40 -26.34 11.70
CA LEU A 140 -6.94 -26.26 11.67
C LEU A 140 -6.51 -25.36 10.50
N ALA A 141 -5.88 -24.24 10.80
CA ALA A 141 -5.24 -23.37 9.81
C ALA A 141 -3.92 -24.01 9.33
N ASN A 142 -4.00 -25.07 8.53
CA ASN A 142 -2.85 -25.81 8.01
C ASN A 142 -2.72 -25.65 6.49
N THR A 143 -1.89 -24.70 6.06
CA THR A 143 -1.62 -24.43 4.64
C THR A 143 -0.79 -25.53 3.97
N ALA A 144 -0.07 -26.36 4.74
CA ALA A 144 0.78 -27.43 4.19
C ALA A 144 0.00 -28.52 3.44
N ARG A 145 -1.30 -28.69 3.74
CA ARG A 145 -2.21 -29.59 2.97
C ARG A 145 -2.32 -29.20 1.50
N TYR A 146 -2.22 -27.91 1.20
CA TYR A 146 -2.27 -27.42 -0.18
C TYR A 146 -0.90 -27.51 -0.84
N ASP A 147 0.17 -27.20 -0.10
CA ASP A 147 1.54 -27.27 -0.62
C ASP A 147 1.91 -28.70 -1.06
N SER A 148 1.39 -29.73 -0.38
CA SER A 148 1.58 -31.13 -0.80
C SER A 148 0.94 -31.48 -2.15
N LEU A 149 -0.04 -30.70 -2.63
CA LEU A 149 -0.69 -30.92 -3.93
C LEU A 149 0.10 -30.29 -5.09
N ARG A 150 1.04 -29.39 -4.82
CA ARG A 150 1.87 -28.73 -5.86
C ARG A 150 3.01 -29.59 -6.39
N GLY A 151 3.32 -30.72 -5.75
CA GLY A 151 4.40 -31.63 -6.17
C GLY A 151 4.00 -32.69 -7.20
N GLN A 152 2.73 -32.77 -7.60
CA GLN A 152 2.23 -33.66 -8.65
C GLN A 152 2.02 -32.88 -9.95
N GLU A 153 3.09 -32.36 -10.57
CA GLU A 153 3.05 -32.13 -12.02
C GLU A 153 3.04 -33.52 -12.68
N VAL A 154 1.85 -33.96 -13.09
CA VAL A 154 1.70 -35.14 -13.94
C VAL A 154 2.22 -34.72 -15.32
N ASP A 155 3.31 -35.35 -15.75
CA ASP A 155 3.89 -35.14 -17.07
C ASP A 155 2.82 -35.43 -18.13
N HIS A 156 2.30 -34.38 -18.77
CA HIS A 156 1.35 -34.49 -19.85
C HIS A 156 2.14 -34.65 -21.15
N ALA A 157 2.44 -35.91 -21.47
CA ALA A 157 2.95 -36.33 -22.78
C ALA A 157 1.87 -36.20 -23.87
#